data_AF-A0AAN8TCI1-F1
#
_entry.id   AF-A0AAN8TCI1-F1
#
_cell.length_a   1.000
_cell.length_b   1.000
_cell.length_c   1.000
_cell.angle_alpha   90.00
_cell.angle_beta   90.00
_cell.angle_gamma   90.00
#
_symmetry.space_group_name_H-M   'P 1'
#
loop_
_entity.id
_entity.type
_entity.pdbx_description
1 polymer ?
#
loop_
_entity_poly.entity_id
_entity_poly.type
_entity_poly.pdbx_seq_one_letter_code
_entity_poly.pdbx_strand_id
1 'polypeptide(L)' 'MGGLGKTTLAQMVFNDQRVTEYFYPKIWICVSDDFDEKRLIKAIVESIEGKSLSGMDLDPL' A
#
# COMPACT_ATOMS: atom_id res chain seq x y z
N MET A 1 -16.67 -14.91 -2.21
CA MET A 1 -16.01 -16.05 -1.53
C MET A 1 -14.76 -15.57 -0.78
N GLY A 2 -14.83 -15.53 0.55
CA GLY A 2 -13.69 -15.28 1.43
C GLY A 2 -12.80 -16.53 1.58
N GLY A 3 -11.56 -16.37 2.05
CA GLY A 3 -10.72 -17.50 2.48
C GLY A 3 -10.00 -18.32 1.40
N LEU A 4 -10.18 -18.03 0.11
CA LEU A 4 -9.51 -18.76 -0.98
C LEU A 4 -8.00 -18.47 -1.15
N GLY A 5 -7.37 -17.73 -0.23
CA GLY A 5 -5.93 -17.45 -0.30
C GLY A 5 -5.49 -16.40 -1.33
N LYS A 6 -6.41 -15.58 -1.86
CA LYS A 6 -6.09 -14.52 -2.84
C LYS A 6 -4.98 -13.57 -2.34
N THR A 7 -5.15 -13.05 -1.14
CA THR A 7 -4.18 -12.17 -0.49
C THR A 7 -2.87 -12.89 -0.22
N THR A 8 -2.93 -14.16 0.18
CA THR A 8 -1.74 -15.00 0.41
C THR A 8 -0.92 -15.18 -0.87
N LEU A 9 -1.56 -15.49 -1.99
CA LEU A 9 -0.87 -15.66 -3.27
C LEU A 9 -0.24 -14.33 -3.74
N ALA A 10 -0.97 -13.22 -3.61
CA ALA A 10 -0.43 -11.90 -3.94
C ALA A 10 0.76 -11.52 -3.03
N GLN A 11 0.73 -11.87 -1.74
CA GLN A 11 1.87 -11.68 -0.83
C GLN A 11 3.07 -12.56 -1.20
N MET A 12 2.86 -13.79 -1.66
CA MET A 12 3.95 -14.65 -2.13
C MET A 12 4.69 -14.03 -3.32
N VAL A 13 3.94 -13.53 -4.31
CA VAL A 13 4.53 -12.85 -5.48
C VAL A 13 5.17 -11.52 -5.07
N PHE A 14 4.51 -10.72 -4.24
CA PHE A 14 5.05 -9.44 -3.78
C PHE A 14 6.38 -9.59 -3.06
N ASN A 15 6.55 -10.65 -2.25
CA ASN A 15 7.78 -10.91 -1.49
C ASN A 15 8.81 -11.77 -2.24
N ASP A 16 8.50 -12.24 -3.46
CA ASP A 16 9.44 -13.03 -4.26
C ASP A 16 10.69 -12.19 -4.56
N GLN A 17 11.87 -12.81 -4.42
CA GLN A 17 13.14 -12.14 -4.65
C GLN A 17 13.24 -11.59 -6.08
N ARG A 18 12.75 -12.34 -7.08
CA ARG A 18 12.74 -11.93 -8.49
C ARG A 18 11.82 -10.73 -8.73
N VAL A 19 10.82 -10.52 -7.89
CA VAL A 19 9.99 -9.31 -7.97
C VAL A 19 10.67 -8.15 -7.25
N THR A 20 11.32 -8.43 -6.12
CA THR A 20 12.06 -7.43 -5.32
C THR A 20 13.26 -6.86 -6.04
N GLU A 21 13.97 -7.66 -6.82
CA GLU A 21 15.15 -7.23 -7.58
C GLU A 21 14.81 -6.26 -8.72
N TYR A 22 13.61 -6.36 -9.31
CA TYR A 22 13.24 -5.60 -10.50
C TYR A 22 12.26 -4.47 -10.23
N PHE A 23 11.43 -4.59 -9.19
CA PHE A 23 10.45 -3.59 -8.82
C PHE A 23 10.83 -3.03 -7.45
N TYR A 24 11.31 -1.80 -7.45
CA TYR A 24 11.60 -1.03 -6.26
C TYR A 24 11.37 0.47 -6.54
N PRO A 25 10.70 1.21 -5.64
CA PRO A 25 10.07 0.77 -4.39
C PRO A 25 8.79 -0.04 -4.62
N LYS A 26 8.41 -0.88 -3.65
CA LYS A 26 7.14 -1.60 -3.63
C LYS A 26 6.37 -1.29 -2.37
N ILE A 27 5.06 -1.12 -2.51
CA ILE A 27 4.17 -0.71 -1.43
C ILE A 27 3.05 -1.73 -1.31
N TRP A 28 2.69 -2.08 -0.08
CA TRP A 28 1.55 -2.94 0.21
C TRP A 28 0.61 -2.22 1.19
N ILE A 29 -0.58 -1.86 0.72
CA ILE A 29 -1.58 -1.17 1.54
C ILE A 29 -2.89 -1.96 1.50
N CYS A 30 -3.51 -2.11 2.67
CA CYS A 30 -4.85 -2.64 2.80
C CYS A 30 -5.86 -1.49 2.80
N VAL A 31 -6.90 -1.60 1.97
CA VAL A 31 -8.03 -0.66 1.98
C VAL A 31 -9.26 -1.37 2.54
N SER A 32 -9.95 -0.72 3.47
CA SER A 32 -11.24 -1.17 4.00
C SER A 32 -12.41 -0.58 3.21
N ASP A 33 -13.60 -1.14 3.41
CA ASP A 33 -14.84 -0.64 2.79
C ASP A 33 -15.16 0.81 3.18
N ASP A 34 -14.77 1.24 4.40
CA ASP A 34 -14.76 2.64 4.84
C ASP A 34 -13.59 3.41 4.21
N PHE A 35 -13.51 3.37 2.89
CA PHE A 35 -12.43 3.94 2.11
C PHE A 35 -12.41 5.48 2.22
N ASP A 36 -11.24 6.03 2.55
CA ASP A 36 -10.97 7.47 2.56
C ASP A 36 -9.76 7.74 1.67
N GLU A 37 -9.99 8.45 0.57
CA GLU A 37 -8.99 8.76 -0.44
C GLU A 37 -7.80 9.52 0.13
N LYS A 38 -8.04 10.52 1.00
CA LYS A 38 -6.98 11.33 1.60
C LYS A 38 -6.10 10.46 2.51
N ARG A 39 -6.73 9.56 3.29
CA ARG A 39 -6.00 8.60 4.12
C ARG A 39 -5.19 7.62 3.28
N LEU A 40 -5.73 7.13 2.16
CA LEU A 40 -5.00 6.24 1.26
C LEU A 40 -3.77 6.96 0.66
N ILE A 41 -3.97 8.14 0.07
CA ILE A 41 -2.88 8.91 -0.54
C ILE A 41 -1.80 9.19 0.50
N LYS A 42 -2.18 9.61 1.70
CA LYS A 42 -1.24 9.80 2.81
C LYS A 42 -0.46 8.52 3.13
N ALA A 43 -1.13 7.38 3.27
CA ALA A 43 -0.48 6.10 3.56
C ALA A 43 0.49 5.66 2.45
N ILE A 44 0.17 5.93 1.18
CA ILE A 44 1.07 5.69 0.04
C ILE A 44 2.34 6.52 0.19
N VAL A 45 2.21 7.84 0.40
CA VAL A 45 3.36 8.73 0.50
C VAL A 45 4.21 8.40 1.72
N GLU A 46 3.60 8.14 2.89
CA GLU A 46 4.32 7.71 4.10
C GLU A 46 5.10 6.40 3.88
N SER A 47 4.54 5.45 3.11
CA SER A 47 5.22 4.20 2.77
C SER A 47 6.40 4.38 1.82
N ILE A 48 6.42 5.43 0.99
CA ILE A 48 7.53 5.76 0.09
C ILE A 48 8.63 6.51 0.84
N GLU A 49 8.24 7.55 1.58
CA GLU A 49 9.16 8.46 2.25
C GLU A 49 9.77 7.90 3.54
N GLY A 50 9.15 6.86 4.11
CA GLY A 50 9.58 6.25 5.39
C GLY A 50 9.45 7.21 6.59
N LYS A 51 8.66 8.26 6.45
CA LYS A 51 8.44 9.31 7.46
C LYS A 51 6.95 9.56 7.61
N SER A 52 6.52 9.81 8.85
CA SER A 52 5.15 10.23 9.09
C SER A 52 4.93 11.65 8.57
N LEU A 53 3.85 11.85 7.83
CA LEU A 53 3.40 13.14 7.35
C LEU A 53 2.42 13.73 8.37
N SER A 54 2.94 14.15 9.52
CA SER A 54 2.18 14.93 10.48
C SER A 54 1.99 16.35 9.95
N GLY A 55 0.87 16.62 9.27
CA GLY A 55 0.46 17.98 8.89
C GLY A 55 0.22 18.28 7.42
N MET A 56 0.20 17.28 6.52
CA MET A 56 -0.31 17.50 5.17
C MET A 56 -1.84 17.40 5.18
N ASP A 57 -2.51 18.55 5.19
CA ASP A 57 -3.89 18.63 4.74
C ASP A 57 -3.87 18.51 3.21
N LEU A 58 -4.29 17.35 2.71
CA LEU A 58 -4.51 17.16 1.28
C LEU A 58 -5.81 17.90 0.94
N ASP A 59 -5.70 19.01 0.22
CA ASP A 59 -6.87 19.72 -0.29
C ASP A 59 -7.62 18.84 -1.28
N PRO A 60 -8.97 18.85 -1.29
CA PRO A 60 -9.74 18.22 -2.36
C PRO A 60 -9.38 18.85 -3.71
N LEU A 61 -9.19 18.03 -4.75
CA LEU A 61 -9.00 18.47 -6.14
C LEU A 61 -10.23 19.23 -6.67
#